data_AF-A0A182EDJ2-F1
#
_entry.id   AF-A0A182EDJ2-F1
#
_cell.length_a   1.000
_cell.length_b   1.000
_cell.length_c   1.000
_cell.angle_alpha   90.00
_cell.angle_beta   90.00
_cell.angle_gamma   90.00
#
_symmetry.space_group_name_H-M   'P 1'
#
loop_
_entity.id
_entity.type
_entity.pdbx_description
1 polymer ?
#
loop_
_entity_poly.entity_id
_entity_poly.type
_entity_poly.pdbx_seq_one_letter_code
_entity_poly.pdbx_strand_id
1 'polypeptide(L)'
;MSNILSSIAGFTKTFPILRQQSFVVQSIRYASEASFETKPFKLHRLKSGPSKNVTVNKSDALDMYTKMQIIRKMEQSADLLYKDRKIRGFCHLYAGQEACAVGLFAVKDPDDAVITAYRCHGYAYLSGISVKAILAELLGLFHFKGSS
;
A
#
# COMPACT_ATOMS: atom_id res chain seq x y z
N MET A 1 -3.13 71.38 14.16
CA MET A 1 -3.33 70.10 13.46
C MET A 1 -1.97 69.67 12.95
N SER A 2 -1.16 69.08 13.84
CA SER A 2 -0.93 67.63 13.97
C SER A 2 -0.03 67.08 12.85
N ASN A 3 1.29 66.96 13.07
CA ASN A 3 1.98 65.78 13.66
C ASN A 3 1.85 64.55 12.73
N ILE A 4 2.88 63.82 12.27
CA ILE A 4 4.20 63.48 12.81
C ILE A 4 5.06 62.92 11.67
N LEU A 5 6.27 63.45 11.51
CA LEU A 5 7.42 62.77 10.91
C LEU A 5 8.13 62.04 12.06
N SER A 6 7.93 60.74 12.20
CA SER A 6 8.83 59.89 12.99
C SER A 6 8.74 58.44 12.53
N SER A 7 9.86 57.92 12.03
CA SER A 7 10.44 56.62 12.40
C SER A 7 11.39 56.14 11.29
N ILE A 8 12.49 56.87 11.13
CA ILE A 8 13.75 56.31 10.60
C ILE A 8 14.72 56.41 11.76
N ALA A 9 14.74 55.39 12.62
CA ALA A 9 15.78 55.24 13.62
C ALA A 9 15.93 53.75 13.98
N GLY A 10 17.13 53.26 13.68
CA GLY A 10 17.79 52.05 14.14
C GLY A 10 17.03 51.05 15.01
N PHE A 11 17.04 49.79 14.55
CA PHE A 11 17.38 48.71 15.45
C PHE A 11 18.14 47.61 14.69
N THR A 12 19.46 47.77 14.61
CA THR A 12 20.39 46.66 14.37
C THR A 12 20.34 45.73 15.58
N LYS A 13 19.36 44.83 15.60
CA LYS A 13 19.33 43.72 16.56
C LYS A 13 20.21 42.63 15.99
N THR A 14 21.48 42.61 16.39
CA THR A 14 22.29 41.38 16.40
C THR A 14 21.52 40.36 17.23
N PHE A 15 20.82 39.44 16.57
CA PHE A 15 20.18 38.32 17.25
C PHE A 15 21.28 37.42 17.79
N PRO A 16 21.37 37.22 19.12
CA PRO A 16 22.36 36.33 19.67
C PRO A 16 21.93 34.91 19.33
N ILE A 17 22.83 34.21 18.64
CA ILE A 17 22.98 32.75 18.75
C ILE A 17 21.71 32.00 18.34
N LEU A 18 21.40 31.99 17.04
CA LEU A 18 20.90 30.76 16.42
C LEU A 18 22.04 29.74 16.50
N ARG A 19 22.16 29.11 17.68
CA ARG A 19 22.83 27.82 17.81
C ARG A 19 22.18 26.97 16.74
N GLN A 20 22.92 26.63 15.68
CA GLN A 20 22.59 25.47 14.86
C GLN A 20 22.42 24.34 15.88
N GLN A 21 21.19 24.06 16.29
CA GLN A 21 20.86 22.74 16.78
C GLN A 21 21.08 21.89 15.55
N SER A 22 22.31 21.37 15.44
CA SER A 22 22.62 20.25 14.59
C SER A 22 21.55 19.21 14.90
N PHE A 23 20.57 19.08 14.01
CA PHE A 23 19.71 17.91 14.02
C PHE A 23 20.65 16.74 13.83
N VAL A 24 20.94 16.03 14.92
CA VAL A 24 21.52 14.70 14.82
C VAL A 24 20.39 13.86 14.25
N VAL A 25 20.39 13.70 12.93
CA VAL A 25 19.64 12.63 12.30
C VAL A 25 20.29 11.34 12.80
N GLN A 26 19.78 10.79 13.90
CA GLN A 26 20.14 9.45 14.30
C GLN A 26 19.77 8.53 13.13
N SER A 27 20.80 7.98 12.48
CA SER A 27 20.58 6.98 11.44
C SER A 27 19.95 5.76 12.10
N ILE A 28 18.63 5.62 11.99
CA ILE A 28 17.95 4.41 12.42
C ILE A 28 18.41 3.29 11.49
N ARG A 29 19.21 2.36 12.00
CA ARG A 29 19.62 1.16 11.26
C ARG A 29 18.46 0.17 11.28
N TYR A 30 17.77 0.02 10.16
CA TYR A 30 16.73 -1.00 9.99
C TYR A 30 17.36 -2.38 9.74
N ALA A 31 16.73 -3.44 10.25
CA ALA A 31 17.12 -4.81 9.96
C ALA A 31 16.94 -5.14 8.47
N SER A 32 17.84 -5.97 7.92
CA SER A 32 17.78 -6.45 6.54
C SER A 32 16.84 -7.65 6.36
N GLU A 33 16.66 -8.43 7.41
CA GLU A 33 15.82 -9.62 7.45
C GLU A 33 15.18 -9.80 8.83
N ALA A 34 14.10 -10.57 8.88
CA ALA A 34 13.44 -10.95 10.11
C ALA A 34 12.92 -12.39 10.01
N SER A 35 12.97 -13.10 11.13
CA SER A 35 12.47 -14.47 11.27
C SER A 35 11.19 -14.49 12.09
N PHE A 36 10.22 -15.30 11.66
CA PHE A 36 8.92 -15.44 12.30
C PHE A 36 8.57 -16.91 12.48
N GLU A 37 7.87 -17.21 13.58
CA GLU A 37 7.24 -18.50 13.77
C GLU A 37 5.78 -18.44 13.31
N THR A 38 5.38 -19.39 12.47
CA THR A 38 4.03 -19.49 11.93
C THR A 38 3.21 -20.55 12.68
N LYS A 39 1.88 -20.40 12.61
CA LYS A 39 0.97 -21.40 13.18
C LYS A 39 1.09 -22.72 12.41
N PRO A 40 1.08 -23.88 13.09
CA PRO A 40 1.13 -25.16 12.41
C PRO A 40 -0.13 -25.39 11.57
N PHE A 41 0.05 -25.98 10.39
CA PHE A 41 -1.06 -26.38 9.53
C PHE A 41 -1.66 -27.70 9.99
N LYS A 42 -2.99 -27.81 9.95
CA LYS A 42 -3.68 -29.10 10.10
C LYS A 42 -3.46 -29.92 8.82
N LEU A 43 -2.78 -31.06 8.96
CA LEU A 43 -2.43 -31.91 7.82
C LEU A 43 -3.53 -32.94 7.53
N HIS A 44 -3.70 -33.27 6.25
CA HIS A 44 -4.56 -34.36 5.80
C HIS A 44 -3.78 -35.20 4.78
N ARG A 45 -3.59 -36.50 5.06
CA ARG A 45 -2.84 -37.45 4.20
C ARG A 45 -1.40 -37.03 3.87
N LEU A 46 -0.77 -36.23 4.72
CA LEU A 46 0.63 -35.83 4.60
C LEU A 46 1.40 -36.19 5.88
N LYS A 47 2.66 -36.62 5.72
CA LYS A 47 3.55 -36.98 6.85
C LYS A 47 4.16 -35.76 7.53
N SER A 48 4.48 -34.72 6.76
CA SER A 48 5.08 -33.47 7.22
C SER A 48 4.44 -32.27 6.52
N GLY A 49 4.45 -31.11 7.19
CA GLY A 49 3.96 -29.84 6.67
C GLY A 49 5.10 -28.91 6.26
N PRO A 50 4.77 -27.68 5.83
CA PRO A 50 5.78 -26.64 5.57
C PRO A 50 6.53 -26.26 6.85
N SER A 51 7.72 -25.67 6.68
CA SER A 51 8.53 -25.16 7.80
C SER A 51 7.73 -24.15 8.64
N LYS A 52 7.85 -24.26 9.97
CA LYS A 52 7.23 -23.31 10.91
C LYS A 52 8.00 -21.99 11.00
N ASN A 53 9.31 -22.04 10.78
CA ASN A 53 10.19 -20.90 10.83
C ASN A 53 10.33 -20.34 9.41
N VAL A 54 10.00 -19.07 9.25
CA VAL A 54 10.05 -18.36 7.97
C VAL A 54 10.90 -17.12 8.13
N THR A 55 11.77 -16.87 7.17
CA THR A 55 12.54 -15.64 7.07
C THR A 55 11.97 -14.78 5.95
N VAL A 56 11.93 -13.46 6.17
CA VAL A 56 11.57 -12.49 5.13
C VAL A 56 12.63 -11.40 5.09
N ASN A 57 13.04 -11.03 3.89
CA ASN A 57 13.93 -9.89 3.70
C ASN A 57 13.11 -8.58 3.77
N LYS A 58 13.82 -7.46 3.92
CA LYS A 58 13.19 -6.13 3.97
C LYS A 58 12.48 -5.76 2.67
N SER A 59 13.03 -6.11 1.51
CA SER A 59 12.49 -5.75 0.20
C SER A 59 11.13 -6.38 -0.05
N ASP A 60 11.01 -7.69 0.17
CA ASP A 60 9.80 -8.46 -0.09
C ASP A 60 8.73 -8.10 0.94
N ALA A 61 9.12 -7.85 2.19
CA ALA A 61 8.20 -7.34 3.20
C ALA A 61 7.59 -5.98 2.79
N LEU A 62 8.39 -5.06 2.27
CA LEU A 62 7.92 -3.76 1.79
C LEU A 62 7.04 -3.89 0.55
N ASP A 63 7.42 -4.74 -0.40
CA ASP A 63 6.63 -5.01 -1.60
C ASP A 63 5.26 -5.63 -1.28
N MET A 64 5.24 -6.69 -0.46
CA MET A 64 4.02 -7.33 0.01
C MET A 64 3.14 -6.34 0.78
N TYR A 65 3.72 -5.54 1.69
CA TYR A 65 2.99 -4.51 2.41
C TYR A 65 2.36 -3.48 1.45
N THR A 66 3.13 -3.00 0.48
CA THR A 66 2.69 -2.03 -0.52
C THR A 66 1.53 -2.58 -1.33
N LYS A 67 1.64 -3.80 -1.85
CA LYS A 67 0.58 -4.49 -2.59
C LYS A 67 -0.69 -4.66 -1.75
N MET A 68 -0.57 -5.09 -0.49
CA MET A 68 -1.72 -5.19 0.41
C MET A 68 -2.41 -3.84 0.65
N GLN A 69 -1.64 -2.76 0.83
CA GLN A 69 -2.21 -1.42 1.02
C GLN A 69 -2.88 -0.89 -0.24
N ILE A 70 -2.31 -1.15 -1.42
CA ILE A 70 -2.93 -0.75 -2.70
C ILE A 70 -4.27 -1.46 -2.88
N ILE A 71 -4.34 -2.76 -2.63
CA ILE A 71 -5.61 -3.52 -2.69
C ILE A 71 -6.60 -2.94 -1.69
N ARG A 72 -6.20 -2.73 -0.42
CA ARG A 72 -7.07 -2.14 0.60
C ARG A 72 -7.64 -0.80 0.17
N LYS A 73 -6.82 0.08 -0.39
CA LYS A 73 -7.24 1.43 -0.81
C LYS A 73 -8.11 1.42 -2.05
N MET A 74 -7.83 0.53 -3.00
CA MET A 74 -8.69 0.31 -4.16
C MET A 74 -10.09 -0.14 -3.73
N GLU A 75 -10.18 -1.12 -2.82
CA GLU A 75 -11.47 -1.62 -2.32
C GLU A 75 -12.23 -0.57 -1.51
N GLN A 76 -11.54 0.22 -0.68
CA GLN A 76 -12.14 1.37 0.00
C GLN A 76 -12.70 2.40 -0.99
N SER A 77 -12.00 2.64 -2.09
CA SER A 77 -12.47 3.56 -3.14
C SER A 77 -13.68 2.99 -3.88
N ALA A 78 -13.69 1.68 -4.16
CA ALA A 78 -14.84 0.99 -4.75
C ALA A 78 -16.07 1.05 -3.83
N ASP A 79 -15.90 0.87 -2.51
CA ASP A 79 -16.98 1.02 -1.52
C ASP A 79 -17.60 2.43 -1.54
N LEU A 80 -16.77 3.47 -1.57
CA LEU A 80 -17.23 4.87 -1.67
C LEU A 80 -18.01 5.11 -2.98
N LEU A 81 -17.47 4.67 -4.11
CA LEU A 81 -18.13 4.81 -5.42
C LEU A 81 -19.45 4.03 -5.52
N TYR A 82 -19.54 2.89 -4.82
CA TYR A 82 -20.77 2.11 -4.73
C TYR A 82 -21.84 2.84 -3.89
N LYS A 83 -21.43 3.40 -2.74
CA LYS A 83 -22.32 4.22 -1.89
C LYS A 83 -22.82 5.48 -2.60
N ASP A 84 -21.97 6.09 -3.43
CA ASP A 84 -22.31 7.20 -4.32
C ASP A 84 -23.24 6.79 -5.49
N ARG A 85 -23.63 5.52 -5.58
CA ARG A 85 -24.43 4.92 -6.68
C ARG A 85 -23.80 5.05 -8.07
N LYS A 86 -22.48 5.26 -8.15
CA LYS A 86 -21.74 5.29 -9.42
C LYS A 86 -21.45 3.88 -9.92
N ILE A 87 -21.10 2.96 -9.01
CA ILE A 87 -21.05 1.52 -9.30
C ILE A 87 -22.46 0.95 -9.10
N ARG A 88 -22.92 0.14 -10.06
CA ARG A 88 -24.25 -0.48 -10.06
C ARG A 88 -24.11 -2.00 -10.05
N GLY A 89 -25.17 -2.70 -9.64
CA GLY A 89 -25.18 -4.16 -9.60
C GLY A 89 -24.38 -4.71 -8.43
N PHE A 90 -23.55 -5.72 -8.67
CA PHE A 90 -22.78 -6.40 -7.63
C PHE A 90 -21.38 -5.80 -7.43
N CYS A 91 -20.95 -5.67 -6.18
CA CYS A 91 -19.59 -5.24 -5.83
C CYS A 91 -19.09 -6.05 -4.62
N HIS A 92 -18.23 -7.04 -4.86
CA HIS A 92 -17.72 -7.94 -3.82
C HIS A 92 -16.31 -7.55 -3.41
N LEU A 93 -16.19 -6.78 -2.33
CA LEU A 93 -14.93 -6.18 -1.89
C LEU A 93 -13.95 -7.23 -1.33
N TYR A 94 -12.69 -7.24 -1.75
CA TYR A 94 -11.65 -8.14 -1.20
C TYR A 94 -11.02 -7.67 0.12
N ALA A 95 -11.51 -6.57 0.70
CA ALA A 95 -10.96 -5.96 1.90
C ALA A 95 -10.93 -6.95 3.09
N GLY A 96 -9.75 -7.11 3.70
CA GLY A 96 -9.50 -8.03 4.82
C GLY A 96 -8.93 -9.39 4.41
N GLN A 97 -8.84 -9.70 3.11
CA GLN A 97 -8.28 -10.94 2.58
C GLN A 97 -6.97 -10.72 1.80
N GLU A 98 -6.36 -9.54 1.89
CA GLU A 98 -5.22 -9.15 1.05
C GLU A 98 -4.03 -10.08 1.20
N ALA A 99 -3.78 -10.57 2.42
CA ALA A 99 -2.69 -11.51 2.71
C ALA A 99 -2.83 -12.83 1.93
N CYS A 100 -4.06 -13.26 1.60
CA CYS A 100 -4.28 -14.48 0.83
C CYS A 100 -3.81 -14.31 -0.62
N ALA A 101 -4.27 -13.26 -1.31
CA ALA A 101 -3.88 -13.02 -2.69
C ALA A 101 -2.41 -12.60 -2.81
N VAL A 102 -1.93 -11.66 -1.97
CA VAL A 102 -0.54 -11.21 -2.01
C VAL A 102 0.41 -12.35 -1.65
N GLY A 103 0.10 -13.17 -0.65
CA GLY A 103 0.90 -14.32 -0.28
C GLY A 103 0.99 -15.37 -1.40
N LEU A 104 -0.12 -15.64 -2.10
CA LEU A 104 -0.11 -16.51 -3.28
C LEU A 104 0.76 -15.95 -4.41
N PHE A 105 0.60 -14.67 -4.75
CA PHE A 105 1.34 -14.04 -5.84
C PHE A 105 2.81 -13.76 -5.51
N ALA A 106 3.21 -13.79 -4.24
CA ALA A 106 4.60 -13.67 -3.82
C ALA A 106 5.42 -14.93 -4.11
N VAL A 107 4.78 -16.09 -4.27
CA VAL A 107 5.45 -17.38 -4.47
C VAL A 107 5.15 -18.05 -5.81
N LYS A 108 4.08 -17.64 -6.50
CA LYS A 108 3.74 -18.21 -7.81
C LYS A 108 4.79 -17.86 -8.85
N ASP A 109 4.99 -18.74 -9.82
CA ASP A 109 5.77 -18.44 -11.02
C ASP A 109 4.95 -17.59 -12.00
N PRO A 110 5.60 -16.84 -12.91
CA PRO A 110 4.90 -16.04 -13.92
C PRO A 110 3.91 -16.84 -14.77
N ASP A 111 4.27 -18.08 -15.10
CA ASP A 111 3.51 -18.98 -15.97
C ASP A 111 2.38 -19.74 -15.24
N ASP A 112 2.31 -19.63 -13.91
CA ASP A 112 1.26 -20.27 -13.12
C ASP A 112 -0.12 -19.63 -13.38
N ALA A 113 -1.10 -20.48 -13.65
CA ALA A 113 -2.49 -20.08 -13.82
C ALA A 113 -3.20 -19.90 -12.47
N VAL A 114 -3.96 -18.80 -12.33
CA VAL A 114 -4.77 -18.51 -11.14
C VAL A 114 -6.21 -18.25 -11.55
N ILE A 115 -7.15 -18.95 -10.91
CA ILE A 115 -8.60 -18.75 -11.06
C ILE A 115 -9.24 -18.51 -9.70
N THR A 116 -10.24 -17.63 -9.64
CA THR A 116 -10.98 -17.31 -8.41
C THR A 116 -12.44 -16.97 -8.75
N ALA A 117 -13.28 -16.83 -7.72
CA ALA A 117 -14.67 -16.43 -7.86
C ALA A 117 -14.83 -14.90 -8.02
N TYR A 118 -16.06 -14.39 -7.90
CA TYR A 118 -16.44 -12.98 -8.11
C TYR A 118 -15.83 -11.96 -7.14
N ARG A 119 -15.08 -12.38 -6.12
CA ARG A 119 -14.35 -11.50 -5.20
C ARG A 119 -12.90 -11.34 -5.66
N CYS A 120 -12.72 -10.79 -6.85
CA CYS A 120 -11.48 -10.94 -7.62
C CYS A 120 -10.65 -9.67 -7.79
N HIS A 121 -11.05 -8.48 -7.30
CA HIS A 121 -10.32 -7.25 -7.64
C HIS A 121 -8.85 -7.29 -7.20
N GLY A 122 -8.57 -7.82 -6.01
CA GLY A 122 -7.19 -8.02 -5.52
C GLY A 122 -6.36 -8.95 -6.42
N TYR A 123 -6.97 -10.03 -6.93
CA TYR A 123 -6.33 -10.94 -7.89
C TYR A 123 -6.09 -10.26 -9.24
N ALA A 124 -7.07 -9.50 -9.75
CA ALA A 124 -6.95 -8.75 -11.00
C ALA A 124 -5.78 -7.76 -10.95
N TYR A 125 -5.64 -7.03 -9.83
CA TYR A 125 -4.53 -6.11 -9.61
C TYR A 125 -3.16 -6.82 -9.64
N LEU A 126 -3.05 -7.93 -8.90
CA LEU A 126 -1.80 -8.69 -8.81
C LEU A 126 -1.43 -9.40 -10.12
N SER A 127 -2.41 -9.72 -10.95
CA SER A 127 -2.21 -10.22 -12.33
C SER A 127 -1.78 -9.13 -13.32
N GLY A 128 -1.53 -7.90 -12.86
CA GLY A 128 -0.98 -6.81 -13.68
C GLY A 128 -2.03 -5.87 -14.27
N ILE A 129 -3.30 -5.97 -13.88
CA ILE A 129 -4.32 -4.99 -14.28
C ILE A 129 -4.19 -3.76 -13.38
N SER A 130 -4.10 -2.57 -13.98
CA SER A 130 -3.96 -1.33 -13.22
C SER A 130 -5.21 -1.05 -12.38
N VAL A 131 -5.03 -0.41 -11.22
CA VAL A 131 -6.15 0.04 -10.37
C VAL A 131 -7.13 0.92 -11.14
N LYS A 132 -6.61 1.76 -12.05
CA LYS A 132 -7.43 2.60 -12.93
C LYS A 132 -8.35 1.76 -13.83
N ALA A 133 -7.82 0.71 -14.46
CA ALA A 133 -8.60 -0.16 -15.32
C ALA A 133 -9.66 -0.93 -14.53
N ILE A 134 -9.32 -1.42 -13.34
CA ILE A 134 -10.27 -2.12 -12.45
C ILE A 134 -11.42 -1.20 -12.04
N LEU A 135 -11.12 0.02 -11.58
CA LEU A 135 -12.15 0.98 -11.19
C LEU A 135 -12.97 1.47 -12.38
N ALA A 136 -12.36 1.61 -13.56
CA ALA A 136 -13.08 1.96 -14.79
C ALA A 136 -14.10 0.88 -15.15
N GLU A 137 -13.71 -0.40 -15.07
CA GLU A 137 -14.61 -1.52 -15.32
C GLU A 137 -15.80 -1.52 -14.34
N LEU A 138 -15.55 -1.29 -13.04
CA LEU A 138 -16.61 -1.20 -12.02
C LEU A 138 -17.57 -0.04 -12.28
N LEU A 139 -17.09 1.06 -12.87
CA LEU A 139 -17.91 2.21 -13.24
C LEU A 139 -18.65 2.03 -14.58
N GLY A 140 -18.41 0.92 -15.29
CA GLY A 140 -18.96 0.68 -16.63
C GLY A 140 -18.35 1.61 -17.69
N LEU A 141 -17.11 2.05 -17.48
CA LEU A 141 -16.37 2.91 -18.40
C LEU A 141 -15.38 2.09 -19.22
N PHE A 142 -15.25 2.44 -20.50
CA PHE A 142 -14.27 1.81 -21.38
C PHE A 142 -12.86 2.35 -21.13
N HIS A 143 -11.92 1.49 -20.74
CA HIS A 143 -10.50 1.84 -20.61
C HIS A 143 -9.69 1.29 -21.77
N PHE A 144 -9.30 2.16 -22.72
CA PHE A 144 -8.41 1.79 -23.82
C PHE A 144 -6.97 1.67 -23.31
N LYS A 145 -6.31 0.52 -23.52
CA LYS A 145 -4.87 0.38 -23.33
C LYS A 145 -4.14 1.13 -24.45
N GLY A 146 -3.86 2.41 -24.26
CA GLY A 146 -2.91 3.18 -25.05
C GLY A 146 -1.52 3.13 -24.41
N SER A 147 -0.61 2.39 -25.05
CA SER A 147 0.87 2.37 -24.96
C SER A 147 1.58 2.53 -23.60
N SER A 148 2.29 1.46 -23.24
CA SER A 148 3.65 1.38 -22.64
C SER A 148 4.17 2.58 -21.84
#